data_AF-A0A933W8I5-F1
#
_entry.id   AF-A0A933W8I5-F1
#
_cell.length_a   1.000
_cell.length_b   1.000
_cell.length_c   1.000
_cell.angle_alpha   90.00
_cell.angle_beta   90.00
_cell.angle_gamma   90.00
#
_symmetry.space_group_name_H-M   'P 1'
#
loop_
_entity.id
_entity.type
_entity.pdbx_description
1 polymer ?
#
loop_
_entity_poly.entity_id
_entity_poly.type
_entity_poly.pdbx_seq_one_letter_code
_entity_poly.pdbx_strand_id
1 'polypeptide(L)'
;MTDQDLEKLIDKNKYQIFVMICPTSLPILFAKHTWFVINKKGVFSKWEVKFNKNENPSYGYLHLNEGRPFQGISKIYPIKKHFFWKGKMLGVIDGDENSIAKKISEFIEGSKEQYKNRDRYSLTGPNSNTYTQWVLNNFPEINIKLPWNCVGKNYKDSQ
;
A
#
# COMPACT_ATOMS: atom_id res chain seq x y z
N MET A 1 14.37 -2.11 11.79
CA MET A 1 13.57 -0.90 11.56
C MET A 1 12.23 -0.97 12.27
N THR A 2 12.18 -0.70 13.57
CA THR A 2 10.93 -0.57 14.38
C THR A 2 10.06 0.58 13.86
N ASP A 3 8.81 0.69 14.33
CA ASP A 3 7.95 1.86 14.03
C ASP A 3 8.67 3.17 14.42
N GLN A 4 9.42 3.17 15.53
CA GLN A 4 10.26 4.29 15.99
C GLN A 4 11.42 4.61 15.03
N ASP A 5 11.97 3.62 14.32
CA ASP A 5 13.02 3.87 13.32
C ASP A 5 12.44 4.53 12.07
N LEU A 6 11.19 4.21 11.72
CA LEU A 6 10.47 4.82 10.60
C LEU A 6 10.00 6.23 10.93
N GLU A 7 9.67 6.50 12.19
CA GLU A 7 9.35 7.85 12.64
C GLU A 7 10.50 8.84 12.47
N LYS A 8 11.75 8.36 12.58
CA LYS A 8 12.95 9.17 12.33
C LYS A 8 13.16 9.54 10.87
N LEU A 9 12.53 8.81 9.94
CA LEU A 9 12.60 9.10 8.50
C LEU A 9 11.55 10.13 8.08
N ILE A 10 10.67 10.53 8.99
CA ILE A 10 9.60 11.49 8.73
C ILE A 10 10.18 12.90 8.67
N ASP A 11 10.01 13.55 7.53
CA ASP A 11 10.21 14.99 7.40
C ASP A 11 8.84 15.69 7.40
N LYS A 12 8.58 16.49 8.44
CA LYS A 12 7.31 17.22 8.59
C LYS A 12 7.15 18.38 7.63
N ASN A 13 8.19 18.72 6.85
CA ASN A 13 8.13 19.80 5.87
C ASN A 13 7.94 19.29 4.44
N LYS A 14 8.00 17.97 4.22
CA LYS A 14 7.96 17.34 2.90
C LYS A 14 6.72 16.51 2.67
N TYR A 15 6.47 16.23 1.40
CA TYR A 15 5.68 15.09 0.97
C TYR A 15 6.59 13.87 0.93
N GLN A 16 6.17 12.76 1.53
CA GLN A 16 6.87 11.48 1.42
C GLN A 16 5.89 10.36 1.14
N ILE A 17 6.25 9.51 0.18
CA ILE A 17 5.52 8.29 -0.17
C ILE A 17 6.42 7.10 0.16
N PHE A 18 5.98 6.28 1.10
CA PHE A 18 6.64 5.03 1.44
C PHE A 18 5.91 3.87 0.78
N VAL A 19 6.63 3.11 -0.03
CA VAL A 19 6.13 1.85 -0.60
C VAL A 19 6.52 0.73 0.35
N MET A 20 5.51 0.12 0.97
CA MET A 20 5.71 -0.85 2.04
C MET A 20 5.37 -2.27 1.57
N ILE A 21 6.04 -3.26 2.16
CA ILE A 21 5.87 -4.67 1.83
C ILE A 21 6.01 -5.57 3.08
N CYS A 22 5.23 -6.64 3.12
CA CYS A 22 5.36 -7.70 4.13
C CYS A 22 5.01 -9.08 3.54
N PRO A 23 5.35 -10.20 4.20
CA PRO A 23 4.78 -11.50 3.84
C PRO A 23 3.26 -11.51 3.98
N THR A 24 2.59 -12.32 3.16
CA THR A 24 1.16 -12.60 3.34
C THR A 24 0.91 -13.55 4.53
N SER A 25 -0.34 -13.70 4.94
CA SER A 25 -0.76 -14.61 6.00
C SER A 25 -0.62 -16.08 5.57
N LEU A 26 -0.44 -16.98 6.54
CA LEU A 26 -0.58 -18.43 6.32
C LEU A 26 -1.94 -18.77 5.67
N PRO A 27 -2.01 -19.73 4.72
CA PRO A 27 -0.94 -20.60 4.23
C PRO A 27 -0.10 -20.03 3.05
N ILE A 28 -0.40 -18.83 2.56
CA ILE A 28 0.20 -18.28 1.33
C ILE A 28 1.52 -17.52 1.66
N LEU A 29 2.42 -18.10 2.45
CA LEU A 29 3.59 -17.38 2.98
C LEU A 29 4.59 -16.88 1.92
N PHE A 30 4.58 -17.47 0.72
CA PHE A 30 5.49 -17.10 -0.35
C PHE A 30 5.13 -15.75 -0.99
N ALA A 31 3.86 -15.38 -0.97
CA ALA A 31 3.37 -14.13 -1.55
C ALA A 31 3.69 -12.94 -0.63
N LYS A 32 3.57 -11.75 -1.22
CA LYS A 32 3.78 -10.48 -0.52
C LYS A 32 2.52 -9.63 -0.56
N HIS A 33 2.36 -8.84 0.49
CA HIS A 33 1.33 -7.82 0.59
C HIS A 33 2.00 -6.45 0.58
N THR A 34 1.50 -5.55 -0.25
CA THR A 34 2.04 -4.20 -0.42
C THR A 34 1.02 -3.14 -0.05
N TRP A 35 1.50 -1.99 0.41
CA TRP A 35 0.67 -0.82 0.69
C TRP A 35 1.47 0.47 0.59
N PHE A 36 0.77 1.59 0.63
CA PHE A 36 1.39 2.91 0.70
C PHE A 36 1.19 3.54 2.07
N VAL A 37 2.23 4.24 2.53
CA VAL A 37 2.12 5.24 3.60
C VAL A 37 2.46 6.59 2.99
N ILE A 38 1.58 7.54 3.18
CA ILE A 38 1.75 8.93 2.75
C ILE A 38 2.03 9.76 3.99
N ASN A 39 3.08 10.58 3.95
CA ASN A 39 3.28 11.70 4.84
C ASN A 39 3.08 13.00 4.04
N LYS A 40 2.07 13.79 4.40
CA LYS A 40 1.84 15.13 3.87
C LYS A 40 2.21 16.12 4.97
N LYS A 41 3.47 16.55 5.01
CA LYS A 41 3.95 17.57 5.96
C LYS A 41 3.57 17.26 7.43
N GLY A 42 3.76 16.01 7.83
CA GLY A 42 3.44 15.50 9.17
C GLY A 42 2.07 14.82 9.30
N VAL A 43 1.21 14.89 8.29
CA VAL A 43 -0.10 14.21 8.29
C VAL A 43 0.00 12.85 7.59
N PHE A 44 -0.33 11.78 8.31
CA PHE A 44 -0.21 10.42 7.80
C PHE A 44 -1.50 9.89 7.19
N SER A 45 -1.36 9.16 6.10
CA SER A 45 -2.38 8.22 5.66
C SER A 45 -1.80 6.90 5.19
N LYS A 46 -2.54 5.81 5.44
CA LYS A 46 -2.20 4.46 4.99
C LYS A 46 -3.25 4.01 3.99
N TRP A 47 -2.81 3.59 2.82
CA TRP A 47 -3.68 3.12 1.73
C TRP A 47 -3.31 1.71 1.31
N GLU A 48 -4.27 0.80 1.41
CA GLU A 48 -4.08 -0.60 1.01
C GLU A 48 -5.35 -1.25 0.47
N VAL A 49 -5.21 -2.28 -0.35
CA VAL A 49 -6.32 -3.16 -0.73
C VAL A 49 -6.21 -4.45 0.09
N LYS A 50 -7.29 -4.87 0.75
CA LYS A 50 -7.28 -6.06 1.62
C LYS A 50 -8.26 -7.11 1.15
N PHE A 51 -8.07 -8.33 1.64
CA PHE A 51 -8.95 -9.47 1.36
C PHE A 51 -10.39 -9.25 1.85
N ASN A 52 -10.56 -8.57 2.98
CA ASN A 52 -11.86 -8.20 3.50
C ASN A 52 -12.33 -6.87 2.91
N LYS A 53 -13.64 -6.76 2.64
CA LYS A 53 -14.25 -5.47 2.30
C LYS A 53 -14.12 -4.47 3.44
N ASN A 54 -14.06 -3.21 3.08
CA ASN A 54 -14.15 -2.07 3.98
C ASN A 54 -15.54 -2.01 4.63
N GLU A 55 -15.60 -1.53 5.86
CA GLU A 55 -16.86 -1.28 6.56
C GLU A 55 -17.70 -0.21 5.85
N ASN A 56 -17.04 0.77 5.24
CA ASN A 56 -17.65 1.73 4.34
C ASN A 56 -17.75 1.14 2.92
N PRO A 57 -18.96 0.83 2.41
CA PRO A 57 -19.12 0.19 1.10
C PRO A 57 -18.59 1.03 -0.06
N SER A 58 -18.51 2.36 0.09
CA SER A 58 -17.98 3.25 -0.96
C SER A 58 -16.49 3.05 -1.26
N TYR A 59 -15.79 2.32 -0.39
CA TYR A 59 -14.38 1.97 -0.55
C TYR A 59 -14.16 0.54 -1.06
N GLY A 60 -15.19 -0.32 -1.16
CA GLY A 60 -15.02 -1.69 -1.64
C GLY A 60 -13.98 -2.49 -0.83
N TYR A 61 -12.87 -2.88 -1.45
CA TYR A 61 -11.72 -3.55 -0.83
C TYR A 61 -10.55 -2.60 -0.52
N LEU A 62 -10.66 -1.32 -0.84
CA LEU A 62 -9.68 -0.28 -0.48
C LEU A 62 -9.86 0.12 0.98
N HIS A 63 -8.76 0.36 1.70
CA HIS A 63 -8.75 0.74 3.10
C HIS A 63 -7.88 1.97 3.31
N LEU A 64 -8.42 2.90 4.10
CA LEU A 64 -7.77 4.12 4.53
C LEU A 64 -7.57 4.06 6.04
N ASN A 65 -6.32 4.18 6.49
CA ASN A 65 -5.93 4.27 7.91
C ASN A 65 -6.35 3.08 8.78
N GLU A 66 -6.50 1.88 8.20
CA GLU A 66 -6.73 0.66 9.00
C GLU A 66 -5.40 0.13 9.58
N GLY A 67 -5.31 0.11 10.91
CA GLY A 67 -4.10 -0.30 11.64
C GLY A 67 -3.01 0.79 11.63
N ARG A 68 -1.80 0.42 12.07
CA ARG A 68 -0.68 1.38 12.10
C ARG A 68 -0.07 1.57 10.71
N PRO A 69 0.45 2.77 10.37
CA PRO A 69 0.98 3.07 9.03
C PRO A 69 1.98 2.04 8.50
N PHE A 70 2.96 1.65 9.33
CA PHE A 70 4.04 0.75 8.93
C PHE A 70 3.83 -0.71 9.33
N GLN A 71 2.66 -1.03 9.88
CA GLN A 71 2.28 -2.38 10.24
C GLN A 71 1.69 -3.10 9.02
N GLY A 72 2.20 -4.31 8.76
CA GLY A 72 1.67 -5.19 7.73
C GLY A 72 0.39 -5.91 8.16
N ILE A 73 0.01 -6.94 7.42
CA ILE A 73 -1.21 -7.72 7.73
C ILE A 73 -0.98 -8.74 8.86
N SER A 74 -2.07 -9.32 9.39
CA SER A 74 -1.99 -10.41 10.38
C SER A 74 -1.21 -11.60 9.82
N LYS A 75 -0.38 -12.23 10.65
CA LYS A 75 0.40 -13.43 10.25
C LYS A 75 -0.49 -14.65 10.03
N ILE A 76 -1.61 -14.73 10.74
CA ILE A 76 -2.54 -15.85 10.71
C ILE A 76 -3.92 -15.31 10.39
N TYR A 77 -4.43 -15.64 9.21
CA TYR A 77 -5.83 -15.36 8.87
C TYR A 77 -6.69 -16.56 9.28
N PRO A 78 -7.89 -16.39 9.86
CA PRO A 78 -8.59 -15.13 10.19
C PRO A 78 -8.31 -14.60 11.62
N ILE A 79 -7.28 -15.11 12.31
CA ILE A 79 -6.99 -14.75 13.71
C ILE A 79 -6.47 -13.30 13.79
N LYS A 80 -7.33 -12.37 14.24
CA LYS A 80 -7.01 -10.94 14.39
C LYS A 80 -6.15 -10.60 15.62
N LYS A 81 -5.74 -11.57 16.44
CA LYS A 81 -5.03 -11.30 17.71
C LYS A 81 -3.51 -11.10 17.49
N HIS A 82 -3.06 -9.88 17.80
CA HIS A 82 -1.70 -9.35 18.10
C HIS A 82 -0.49 -9.68 17.21
N PHE A 83 -0.53 -10.66 16.32
CA PHE A 83 0.62 -11.03 15.49
C PHE A 83 0.51 -10.44 14.09
N PHE A 84 1.03 -9.24 13.92
CA PHE A 84 1.17 -8.60 12.61
C PHE A 84 2.56 -8.80 12.05
N TRP A 85 2.68 -8.85 10.72
CA TRP A 85 3.98 -8.69 10.09
C TRP A 85 4.48 -7.26 10.28
N LYS A 86 5.79 -7.16 10.44
CA LYS A 86 6.48 -5.88 10.40
C LYS A 86 6.69 -5.47 8.95
N GLY A 87 6.28 -4.25 8.60
CA GLY A 87 6.52 -3.73 7.27
C GLY A 87 7.99 -3.52 6.99
N LYS A 88 8.38 -3.80 5.75
CA LYS A 88 9.67 -3.42 5.18
C LYS A 88 9.40 -2.34 4.14
N MET A 89 10.28 -1.35 4.08
CA MET A 89 10.22 -0.32 3.04
C MET A 89 10.88 -0.87 1.78
N LEU A 90 10.16 -0.83 0.66
CA LEU A 90 10.67 -1.15 -0.67
C LEU A 90 11.35 0.07 -1.31
N GLY A 91 10.81 1.26 -1.04
CA GLY A 91 11.39 2.53 -1.45
C GLY A 91 10.65 3.71 -0.81
N VAL A 92 11.30 4.86 -0.86
CA VAL A 92 10.74 6.14 -0.43
C VAL A 92 10.92 7.16 -1.55
N ILE A 93 9.88 7.97 -1.76
CA ILE A 93 9.92 9.13 -2.66
C ILE A 93 9.60 10.34 -1.81
N ASP A 94 10.45 11.36 -1.81
CA ASP A 94 10.19 12.61 -1.10
C ASP A 94 10.37 13.85 -1.97
N GLY A 95 9.78 14.95 -1.51
CA GLY A 95 10.03 16.28 -2.07
C GLY A 95 9.01 17.32 -1.61
N ASP A 96 9.17 18.52 -2.13
CA ASP A 96 8.38 19.69 -1.77
C ASP A 96 7.11 19.83 -2.62
N GLU A 97 6.52 21.02 -2.67
CA GLU A 97 5.21 21.30 -3.29
C GLU A 97 5.12 20.95 -4.78
N ASN A 98 6.21 21.06 -5.53
CA ASN A 98 6.24 20.75 -6.97
C ASN A 98 6.80 19.35 -7.27
N SER A 99 7.00 18.53 -6.22
CA SER A 99 7.61 17.22 -6.35
C SER A 99 6.68 16.17 -6.94
N ILE A 100 7.29 15.10 -7.44
CA ILE A 100 6.57 13.89 -7.79
C ILE A 100 5.92 13.22 -6.58
N ALA A 101 6.50 13.33 -5.38
CA ALA A 101 5.92 12.78 -4.16
C ALA A 101 4.52 13.36 -3.90
N LYS A 102 4.33 14.67 -4.11
CA LYS A 102 3.02 15.30 -3.99
C LYS A 102 2.03 14.76 -5.02
N LYS A 103 2.42 14.68 -6.29
CA LYS A 103 1.57 14.16 -7.39
C LYS A 103 1.11 12.72 -7.11
N ILE A 104 2.02 11.87 -6.64
CA ILE A 104 1.70 10.49 -6.23
C ILE A 104 0.73 10.50 -5.04
N SER A 105 0.94 11.39 -4.06
CA SER A 105 0.04 11.53 -2.92
C SER A 105 -1.40 11.84 -3.36
N GLU A 106 -1.56 12.84 -4.23
CA GLU A 106 -2.87 13.27 -4.74
C GLU A 106 -3.54 12.16 -5.58
N PHE A 107 -2.75 11.44 -6.38
CA PHE A 107 -3.22 10.29 -7.14
C PHE A 107 -3.72 9.15 -6.24
N ILE A 108 -2.96 8.81 -5.19
CA ILE A 108 -3.36 7.78 -4.24
C ILE A 108 -4.63 8.21 -3.48
N GLU A 109 -4.73 9.47 -3.06
CA GLU A 109 -5.92 9.98 -2.38
C GLU A 109 -7.18 9.92 -3.25
N GLY A 110 -7.04 10.10 -4.57
CA GLY A 110 -8.12 9.91 -5.55
C GLY A 110 -8.45 8.45 -5.90
N SER A 111 -7.81 7.47 -5.24
CA SER A 111 -7.98 6.04 -5.59
C SER A 111 -9.41 5.54 -5.39
N LYS A 112 -10.16 6.12 -4.45
CA LYS A 112 -11.54 5.71 -4.21
C LYS A 112 -12.40 5.87 -5.47
N GLU A 113 -12.15 6.92 -6.25
CA GLU A 113 -12.88 7.25 -7.47
C GLU A 113 -12.23 6.66 -8.72
N GLN A 114 -10.89 6.57 -8.74
CA GLN A 114 -10.12 6.24 -9.94
C GLN A 114 -9.73 4.75 -10.07
N TYR A 115 -9.64 4.02 -8.96
CA TYR A 115 -9.20 2.63 -8.98
C TYR A 115 -10.35 1.69 -9.40
N LYS A 116 -10.38 1.33 -10.70
CA LYS A 116 -11.43 0.48 -11.30
C LYS A 116 -11.68 -0.86 -10.59
N ASN A 117 -10.65 -1.42 -9.97
CA ASN A 117 -10.72 -2.72 -9.29
C ASN A 117 -11.05 -2.61 -7.80
N ARG A 118 -11.45 -1.44 -7.30
CA ARG A 118 -11.80 -1.20 -5.90
C ARG A 118 -12.80 -2.21 -5.35
N ASP A 119 -13.80 -2.62 -6.15
CA ASP A 119 -14.90 -3.47 -5.70
C ASP A 119 -14.67 -4.97 -6.00
N ARG A 120 -13.46 -5.35 -6.44
CA ARG A 120 -13.08 -6.73 -6.79
C ARG A 120 -11.83 -7.14 -5.99
N TYR A 121 -11.78 -8.41 -5.59
CA TYR A 121 -10.59 -8.98 -4.96
C TYR A 121 -10.40 -10.44 -5.38
N SER A 122 -9.17 -10.83 -5.67
CA SER A 122 -8.74 -12.23 -5.85
C SER A 122 -7.28 -12.41 -5.42
N LEU A 123 -6.93 -13.59 -4.91
CA LEU A 123 -5.57 -13.92 -4.50
C LEU A 123 -4.55 -13.80 -5.64
N THR A 124 -4.98 -13.97 -6.89
CA THR A 124 -4.14 -13.84 -8.10
C THR A 124 -4.28 -12.49 -8.81
N GLY A 125 -5.09 -11.57 -8.26
CA GLY A 125 -5.38 -10.26 -8.83
C GLY A 125 -6.84 -10.12 -9.31
N PRO A 126 -7.50 -8.97 -9.09
CA PRO A 126 -6.96 -7.77 -8.47
C PRO A 126 -6.79 -7.91 -6.94
N ASN A 127 -5.69 -7.39 -6.38
CA ASN A 127 -5.39 -7.38 -4.94
C ASN A 127 -4.45 -6.21 -4.58
N SER A 128 -3.84 -6.23 -3.38
CA SER A 128 -2.86 -5.22 -2.93
C SER A 128 -1.71 -5.01 -3.91
N ASN A 129 -1.14 -6.07 -4.47
CA ASN A 129 -0.04 -5.95 -5.44
C ASN A 129 -0.52 -5.37 -6.77
N THR A 130 -1.75 -5.68 -7.20
CA THR A 130 -2.37 -5.05 -8.38
C THR A 130 -2.55 -3.55 -8.16
N TYR A 131 -3.04 -3.15 -6.99
CA TYR A 131 -3.22 -1.75 -6.63
C TYR A 131 -1.87 -1.01 -6.58
N THR A 132 -0.88 -1.56 -5.89
CA THR A 132 0.46 -0.95 -5.83
C THR A 132 1.09 -0.86 -7.22
N GLN A 133 1.01 -1.91 -8.05
CA GLN A 133 1.53 -1.84 -9.41
C GLN A 133 0.79 -0.82 -10.28
N TRP A 134 -0.53 -0.69 -10.12
CA TRP A 134 -1.33 0.32 -10.82
C TRP A 134 -0.84 1.74 -10.49
N VAL A 135 -0.59 2.06 -9.22
CA VAL A 135 0.00 3.35 -8.84
C VAL A 135 1.39 3.50 -9.46
N LEU A 136 2.29 2.52 -9.31
CA LEU A 136 3.66 2.59 -9.85
C LEU A 136 3.69 2.78 -11.37
N ASN A 137 2.74 2.18 -12.10
CA ASN A 137 2.65 2.32 -13.56
C ASN A 137 2.28 3.74 -14.02
N ASN A 138 1.62 4.54 -13.17
CA ASN A 138 1.29 5.94 -13.48
C ASN A 138 2.48 6.89 -13.26
N PHE A 139 3.57 6.41 -12.63
CA PHE A 139 4.75 7.19 -12.30
C PHE A 139 6.04 6.39 -12.60
N PRO A 140 6.30 6.01 -13.87
CA PRO A 140 7.43 5.15 -14.24
C PRO A 140 8.81 5.72 -13.84
N GLU A 141 8.92 7.03 -13.66
CA GLU A 141 10.16 7.74 -13.32
C GLU A 141 10.69 7.46 -11.90
N ILE A 142 9.88 6.94 -10.97
CA ILE A 142 10.33 6.62 -9.59
C ILE A 142 11.15 5.32 -9.51
N ASN A 143 11.17 4.51 -10.57
CA ASN A 143 11.94 3.26 -10.71
C ASN A 143 11.83 2.27 -9.52
N ILE A 144 10.73 2.30 -8.76
CA ILE A 144 10.43 1.31 -7.72
C ILE A 144 9.79 0.09 -8.40
N LYS A 145 10.32 -1.10 -8.16
CA LYS A 145 9.84 -2.35 -8.76
C LYS A 145 9.36 -3.32 -7.70
N LEU A 146 8.14 -3.84 -7.87
CA LEU A 146 7.63 -4.91 -7.02
C LEU A 146 8.40 -6.22 -7.25
N PRO A 147 8.79 -6.96 -6.20
CA PRO A 147 9.40 -8.28 -6.31
C PRO A 147 8.58 -9.28 -7.13
N TRP A 148 9.19 -10.36 -7.61
CA TRP A 148 8.51 -11.38 -8.41
C TRP A 148 7.35 -12.07 -7.67
N ASN A 149 7.46 -12.21 -6.34
CA ASN A 149 6.47 -12.85 -5.48
C ASN A 149 5.34 -11.91 -4.99
N CYS A 150 5.25 -10.70 -5.53
CA CYS A 150 4.04 -9.87 -5.46
C CYS A 150 2.98 -10.41 -6.42
N VAL A 151 2.34 -11.52 -6.04
CA VAL A 151 1.30 -12.20 -6.84
C VAL A 151 0.15 -11.23 -7.17
N GLY A 152 -0.21 -11.13 -8.45
CA GLY A 152 -1.24 -10.21 -8.95
C GLY A 152 -0.71 -8.86 -9.44
N LYS A 153 0.59 -8.55 -9.31
CA LYS A 153 1.16 -7.30 -9.84
C LYS A 153 0.96 -7.12 -11.35
N ASN A 154 1.01 -8.21 -12.12
CA ASN A 154 0.83 -8.20 -13.57
C ASN A 154 -0.63 -8.42 -14.01
N TYR A 155 -1.59 -8.28 -13.09
CA TYR A 155 -3.01 -8.42 -13.42
C TYR A 155 -3.39 -7.43 -14.52
N LYS A 156 -3.89 -7.96 -15.62
CA LYS A 156 -4.50 -7.18 -16.70
C LYS A 156 -6.00 -7.32 -16.54
N ASP A 157 -6.71 -6.20 -16.51
CA ASP A 157 -8.15 -6.28 -16.60
C ASP A 157 -8.49 -6.82 -17.99
N SER A 158 -9.15 -7.97 -18.03
CA SER A 158 -9.82 -8.43 -19.23
C SER A 158 -10.96 -7.45 -19.48
N GLN A 159 -10.75 -6.50 -20.38
CA GLN A 159 -11.86 -5.73 -20.96
C GLN A 159 -12.80 -6.69 -21.70
#